data_AF-A0A913ZWZ2-F1
#
_entry.id   AF-A0A913ZWZ2-F1
#
_cell.length_a   1.000
_cell.length_b   1.000
_cell.length_c   1.000
_cell.angle_alpha   90.00
_cell.angle_beta   90.00
_cell.angle_gamma   90.00
#
_symmetry.space_group_name_H-M   'P 1'
#
loop_
_entity.id
_entity.type
_entity.pdbx_description
1 polymer ?
#
loop_
_entity_poly.entity_id
_entity_poly.type
_entity_poly.pdbx_seq_one_letter_code
_entity_poly.pdbx_strand_id
1 'polypeptide(L)'
;MTIRARIPLGAITNVAPRDPAGKKTYVYNYKDWVWDVKDTVQLAPFFGTSRYVVNLLNALYTLFDAIISNYDVYKVETIGDAYMLVSGLPLCNGNRHAGMIASAAWHLLEGFSSFIVPHKQEEKLKLRIGIHSGSCVAGVVGLTMPRYCLFGDTVNTASRMESNGLVLKIHVSPECRQVLEELGGYNLVERGLVAMKVWHLF
;
A
#
# COMPACT_ATOMS: atom_id res chain seq x y z
N MET A 1 -8.10 -3.35 -11.60
CA MET A 1 -8.60 -3.50 -10.21
C MET A 1 -8.91 -2.11 -9.68
N THR A 2 -9.94 -1.96 -8.85
CA THR A 2 -10.32 -0.66 -8.24
C THR A 2 -10.11 -0.77 -6.73
N ILE A 3 -9.33 0.15 -6.15
CA ILE A 3 -9.11 0.17 -4.70
C ILE A 3 -9.62 1.50 -4.14
N ARG A 4 -10.24 1.44 -2.95
CA ARG A 4 -10.81 2.58 -2.25
C ARG A 4 -9.76 3.17 -1.33
N ALA A 5 -9.58 4.47 -1.29
CA ALA A 5 -8.71 5.14 -0.33
C ALA A 5 -9.53 5.99 0.63
N ARG A 6 -9.10 6.02 1.89
CA ARG A 6 -9.69 6.90 2.90
C ARG A 6 -8.80 8.13 3.09
N ILE A 7 -8.86 9.03 2.12
CA ILE A 7 -8.17 10.33 2.20
C ILE A 7 -9.14 11.34 2.84
N PRO A 8 -8.70 12.16 3.83
CA PRO A 8 -9.54 13.19 4.42
C PRO A 8 -10.13 14.11 3.35
N LEU A 9 -11.47 14.29 3.35
CA LEU A 9 -12.18 15.10 2.34
C LEU A 9 -11.60 16.51 2.18
N GLY A 10 -11.10 17.13 3.27
CA GLY A 10 -10.46 18.45 3.24
C GLY A 10 -9.16 18.50 2.43
N ALA A 11 -8.40 17.40 2.37
CA ALA A 11 -7.20 17.29 1.53
C ALA A 11 -7.56 17.10 0.05
N ILE A 12 -8.74 16.57 -0.25
CA ILE A 12 -9.22 16.35 -1.63
C ILE A 12 -9.83 17.65 -2.20
N THR A 13 -10.56 18.43 -1.40
CA THR A 13 -11.28 19.63 -1.86
C THR A 13 -10.39 20.79 -2.27
N ASN A 14 -9.17 20.88 -1.73
CA ASN A 14 -8.24 21.98 -2.02
C ASN A 14 -7.39 21.76 -3.29
N VAL A 15 -7.40 20.55 -3.86
CA VAL A 15 -6.55 20.16 -5.00
C VAL A 15 -7.39 19.90 -6.27
N ALA A 16 -8.72 19.99 -6.17
CA ALA A 16 -9.65 19.66 -7.25
C ALA A 16 -10.04 20.84 -8.15
N PRO A 17 -9.79 20.79 -9.47
CA PRO A 17 -10.48 21.68 -10.41
C PRO A 17 -11.98 21.37 -10.39
N ARG A 18 -12.83 22.39 -10.22
CA ARG A 18 -14.29 22.24 -10.25
C ARG A 18 -14.74 21.90 -11.68
N ASP A 19 -15.54 20.86 -11.84
CA ASP A 19 -16.22 20.56 -13.11
C ASP A 19 -17.21 21.69 -13.45
N PRO A 20 -17.17 22.28 -14.67
CA PRO A 20 -18.16 23.25 -15.13
C PRO A 20 -19.61 22.72 -15.14
N ALA A 21 -19.83 21.39 -15.15
CA ALA A 21 -21.15 20.77 -15.12
C ALA A 21 -21.70 20.43 -13.71
N GLY A 22 -20.99 20.81 -12.64
CA GLY A 22 -21.47 20.62 -11.26
C GLY A 22 -21.49 19.16 -10.77
N LYS A 23 -20.91 18.21 -11.52
CA LYS A 23 -20.77 16.81 -11.08
C LYS A 23 -19.49 16.65 -10.26
N LYS A 24 -19.59 16.00 -9.09
CA LYS A 24 -18.47 15.76 -8.15
C LYS A 24 -17.60 14.55 -8.54
N THR A 25 -17.36 14.33 -9.83
CA THR A 25 -16.44 13.28 -10.28
C THR A 25 -15.14 13.95 -10.70
N TYR A 26 -14.16 13.94 -9.81
CA TYR A 26 -12.82 14.45 -10.10
C TYR A 26 -11.97 13.29 -10.58
N VAL A 27 -11.34 13.43 -11.75
CA VAL A 27 -10.39 12.45 -12.28
C VAL A 27 -9.04 13.14 -12.37
N TYR A 28 -8.06 12.59 -11.67
CA TYR A 28 -6.69 13.08 -11.65
C TYR A 28 -5.82 12.04 -12.31
N ASN A 29 -5.03 12.48 -13.28
CA ASN A 29 -3.98 11.67 -13.85
C ASN A 29 -2.68 12.07 -13.15
N TYR A 30 -2.29 11.29 -12.15
CA TYR A 30 -0.99 11.44 -11.52
C TYR A 30 0.00 10.73 -12.42
N LYS A 31 0.58 11.51 -13.35
CA LYS A 31 1.57 11.02 -14.32
C LYS A 31 2.80 10.44 -13.64
N ASP A 32 3.04 10.83 -12.40
CA ASP A 32 4.11 10.31 -11.62
C ASP A 32 3.61 10.05 -10.20
N TRP A 33 3.78 8.79 -9.78
CA TRP A 33 3.91 8.36 -8.38
C TRP A 33 2.64 7.93 -7.62
N VAL A 34 2.39 6.62 -7.66
CA VAL A 34 1.63 5.89 -6.64
C VAL A 34 2.39 4.64 -6.23
N TRP A 35 2.27 4.35 -4.94
CA TRP A 35 2.97 3.31 -4.23
C TRP A 35 1.95 2.44 -3.55
N ASP A 36 2.24 1.16 -3.45
CA ASP A 36 1.37 0.21 -2.78
C ASP A 36 2.30 -0.71 -2.03
N VAL A 37 2.45 -0.43 -0.73
CA VAL A 37 2.80 -1.47 0.24
C VAL A 37 1.55 -2.30 0.35
N LYS A 38 1.54 -3.49 -0.21
CA LYS A 38 0.52 -4.49 0.11
C LYS A 38 1.15 -5.45 1.10
N ASP A 39 0.49 -5.60 2.25
CA ASP A 39 0.86 -6.55 3.28
C ASP A 39 -0.18 -7.66 3.39
N THR A 40 0.21 -8.93 3.31
CA THR A 40 -0.67 -10.05 3.65
C THR A 40 -0.17 -10.71 4.93
N VAL A 41 -0.95 -10.58 6.00
CA VAL A 41 -0.75 -11.34 7.23
C VAL A 41 -1.46 -12.67 7.05
N GLN A 42 -0.72 -13.75 6.83
CA GLN A 42 -1.33 -15.07 6.74
C GLN A 42 -1.91 -15.51 8.10
N LEU A 43 -3.17 -15.14 8.34
CA LEU A 43 -3.95 -15.47 9.55
C LEU A 43 -4.71 -16.80 9.44
N ALA A 44 -4.56 -17.52 8.32
CA ALA A 44 -5.21 -18.80 8.06
C ALA A 44 -5.13 -19.84 9.22
N PRO A 45 -4.05 -19.95 10.02
CA PRO A 45 -4.03 -20.89 11.14
C PRO A 45 -4.74 -20.42 12.43
N PHE A 46 -5.35 -19.22 12.45
CA PHE A 46 -5.95 -18.61 13.65
C PHE A 46 -7.49 -18.61 13.70
N PHE A 47 -8.16 -19.25 12.74
CA PHE A 47 -9.63 -19.35 12.70
C PHE A 47 -10.20 -20.31 13.75
N GLY A 48 -10.05 -19.98 15.04
CA GLY A 48 -10.59 -20.77 16.17
C GLY A 48 -11.47 -19.98 17.14
N THR A 49 -11.32 -18.65 17.22
CA THR A 49 -12.20 -17.80 18.04
C THR A 49 -12.21 -16.38 17.47
N SER A 50 -13.37 -15.95 16.95
CA SER A 50 -13.55 -14.67 16.25
C SER A 50 -13.04 -13.46 17.03
N ARG A 51 -13.20 -13.44 18.36
CA ARG A 51 -12.76 -12.34 19.22
C ARG A 51 -11.24 -12.17 19.28
N TYR A 52 -10.46 -13.25 19.29
CA TYR A 52 -9.00 -13.16 19.35
C TYR A 52 -8.40 -12.67 18.04
N VAL A 53 -8.98 -13.09 16.91
CA VAL A 53 -8.57 -12.62 15.58
C VAL A 53 -8.83 -11.11 15.43
N VAL A 54 -9.98 -10.63 15.88
CA VAL A 54 -10.31 -9.20 15.84
C VAL A 54 -9.37 -8.37 16.71
N ASN A 55 -9.10 -8.81 17.95
CA ASN A 55 -8.18 -8.10 18.84
C ASN A 55 -6.75 -8.09 18.29
N LEU A 56 -6.29 -9.18 17.69
CA LEU A 56 -4.99 -9.28 17.05
C LEU A 56 -4.86 -8.31 15.87
N LEU A 57 -5.85 -8.31 14.98
CA LEU A 57 -5.92 -7.40 13.83
C LEU A 57 -5.96 -5.94 14.28
N ASN A 58 -6.75 -5.62 15.30
CA ASN A 58 -6.83 -4.27 15.85
C ASN A 58 -5.49 -3.83 16.43
N ALA A 59 -4.81 -4.67 17.20
CA ALA A 59 -3.49 -4.35 17.76
C ALA A 59 -2.45 -4.14 16.65
N LEU A 60 -2.46 -5.00 15.62
CA LEU A 60 -1.57 -4.90 14.49
C LEU A 60 -1.81 -3.61 13.67
N TYR A 61 -3.07 -3.33 13.32
CA TYR A 61 -3.39 -2.12 12.58
C TYR A 61 -3.15 -0.85 13.41
N THR A 62 -3.30 -0.90 14.72
CA THR A 62 -2.93 0.22 15.61
C THR A 62 -1.43 0.48 15.57
N LEU A 63 -0.62 -0.59 15.60
CA LEU A 63 0.83 -0.49 15.44
C LEU A 63 1.21 0.11 14.07
N PHE A 64 0.61 -0.39 13.00
CA PHE A 64 0.88 0.11 11.65
C PHE A 64 0.46 1.56 11.50
N ASP A 65 -0.75 1.92 11.94
CA ASP A 65 -1.27 3.29 11.92
C ASP A 65 -0.38 4.24 12.73
N ALA A 66 0.19 3.79 13.86
CA ALA A 66 1.16 4.57 14.63
C ALA A 66 2.48 4.78 13.87
N ILE A 67 3.01 3.76 13.20
CA ILE A 67 4.25 3.88 12.42
C ILE A 67 4.05 4.85 11.25
N ILE A 68 2.99 4.65 10.45
CA ILE A 68 2.75 5.44 9.24
C ILE A 68 2.43 6.92 9.53
N SER A 69 1.96 7.24 10.74
CA SER A 69 1.68 8.62 11.14
C SER A 69 2.91 9.54 11.12
N ASN A 70 4.12 8.96 11.11
CA ASN A 70 5.38 9.69 11.03
C ASN A 70 5.86 9.93 9.59
N TYR A 71 5.10 9.46 8.59
CA TYR A 71 5.46 9.52 7.18
C TYR A 71 4.39 10.24 6.37
N ASP A 72 4.81 10.83 5.25
CA ASP A 72 3.90 11.40 4.26
C ASP A 72 3.29 10.28 3.38
N VAL A 73 2.45 9.45 4.01
CA VAL A 73 1.77 8.32 3.39
C VAL A 73 0.30 8.29 3.78
N TYR A 74 -0.54 7.76 2.89
CA TYR A 74 -1.97 7.66 3.06
C TYR A 74 -2.41 6.20 3.00
N LYS A 75 -3.24 5.81 3.96
CA LYS A 75 -3.85 4.49 4.03
C LYS A 75 -4.99 4.36 3.03
N VAL A 76 -4.97 3.26 2.29
CA VAL A 76 -5.95 2.89 1.30
C VAL A 76 -6.75 1.68 1.80
N GLU A 77 -8.08 1.77 1.73
CA GLU A 77 -9.01 0.69 2.09
C GLU A 77 -9.10 -0.36 0.97
N THR A 78 -8.48 -1.51 1.24
CA THR A 78 -8.52 -2.69 0.38
C THR A 78 -9.60 -3.69 0.82
N ILE A 79 -9.94 -4.60 -0.08
CA ILE A 79 -10.74 -5.78 0.24
C ILE A 79 -9.78 -6.84 0.79
N GLY A 80 -10.05 -7.35 1.99
CA GLY A 80 -9.28 -8.43 2.62
C GLY A 80 -8.37 -7.95 3.76
N ASP A 81 -7.30 -8.71 3.99
CA ASP A 81 -6.26 -8.49 4.99
C ASP A 81 -5.08 -7.67 4.47
N ALA A 82 -5.21 -7.11 3.27
CA ALA A 82 -4.24 -6.20 2.70
C ALA A 82 -4.22 -4.88 3.48
N TYR A 83 -3.04 -4.44 3.91
CA TYR A 83 -2.79 -3.07 4.36
C TYR A 83 -2.12 -2.33 3.20
N MET A 84 -2.79 -1.32 2.62
CA MET A 84 -2.31 -0.58 1.45
C MET A 84 -1.92 0.85 1.80
N LEU A 85 -0.73 1.28 1.38
CA LEU A 85 -0.21 2.65 1.59
C LEU A 85 0.20 3.31 0.28
N VAL A 86 -0.16 4.57 0.11
CA VAL A 86 0.20 5.41 -1.04
C VAL A 86 0.91 6.69 -0.59
N SER A 87 1.81 7.21 -1.41
CA SER A 87 2.44 8.52 -1.21
C SER A 87 2.45 9.28 -2.53
N GLY A 88 2.53 10.61 -2.47
CA GLY A 88 2.44 11.50 -3.64
C GLY A 88 1.00 11.85 -4.03
N LEU A 89 0.03 11.48 -3.19
CA LEU A 89 -1.40 11.74 -3.35
C LEU A 89 -2.00 12.26 -2.06
N PRO A 90 -2.96 13.20 -2.07
CA PRO A 90 -3.40 13.97 -3.23
C PRO A 90 -2.38 15.05 -3.64
N LEU A 91 -1.38 15.31 -2.80
CA LEU A 91 -0.32 16.28 -3.03
C LEU A 91 0.92 15.55 -3.55
N CYS A 92 1.37 15.92 -4.75
CA CYS A 92 2.59 15.39 -5.33
C CYS A 92 3.80 15.87 -4.49
N ASN A 93 4.66 14.95 -4.08
CA ASN A 93 5.87 15.24 -3.29
C ASN A 93 7.18 14.98 -4.06
N GLY A 94 7.12 14.89 -5.40
CA GLY A 94 8.25 14.52 -6.28
C GLY A 94 8.85 13.17 -5.86
N ASN A 95 10.09 12.85 -6.24
CA ASN A 95 10.70 11.53 -6.00
C ASN A 95 10.69 11.05 -4.52
N ARG A 96 10.44 11.95 -3.56
CA ARG A 96 10.40 11.65 -2.12
C ARG A 96 9.36 10.62 -1.72
N HIS A 97 8.27 10.43 -2.47
CA HIS A 97 7.29 9.37 -2.15
C HIS A 97 7.95 7.99 -2.01
N ALA A 98 9.04 7.75 -2.75
CA ALA A 98 9.70 6.47 -2.83
C ALA A 98 10.38 6.19 -1.51
N GLY A 99 11.12 7.19 -1.03
CA GLY A 99 11.77 7.14 0.27
C GLY A 99 10.76 7.08 1.41
N MET A 100 9.66 7.85 1.35
CA MET A 100 8.61 7.81 2.39
C MET A 100 8.03 6.41 2.54
N ILE A 101 7.71 5.76 1.42
CA ILE A 101 7.13 4.42 1.41
C ILE A 101 8.17 3.35 1.77
N ALA A 102 9.38 3.44 1.23
CA ALA A 102 10.44 2.48 1.53
C ALA A 102 10.84 2.53 3.02
N SER A 103 10.95 3.72 3.60
CA SER A 103 11.24 3.90 5.02
C SER A 103 10.08 3.48 5.91
N ALA A 104 8.83 3.79 5.53
CA ALA A 104 7.65 3.28 6.24
C ALA A 104 7.59 1.76 6.22
N ALA A 105 7.79 1.13 5.06
CA ALA A 105 7.86 -0.33 4.90
C ALA A 105 8.93 -0.97 5.77
N TRP A 106 10.11 -0.34 5.85
CA TRP A 106 11.20 -0.79 6.72
C TRP A 106 10.78 -0.79 8.20
N HIS A 107 10.23 0.32 8.71
CA HIS A 107 9.77 0.39 10.11
C HIS A 107 8.56 -0.51 10.39
N LEU A 108 7.68 -0.73 9.40
CA LEU A 108 6.60 -1.71 9.53
C LEU A 108 7.18 -3.12 9.73
N LEU A 109 8.18 -3.50 8.95
CA LEU A 109 8.84 -4.80 9.07
C LEU A 109 9.58 -4.96 10.42
N GLU A 110 10.26 -3.90 10.88
CA GLU A 110 10.92 -3.90 12.20
C GLU A 110 9.91 -3.99 13.35
N GLY A 111 8.87 -3.15 13.34
CA GLY A 111 7.82 -3.16 14.35
C GLY A 111 7.05 -4.50 14.39
N PHE A 112 6.82 -5.09 13.21
CA PHE A 112 6.21 -6.41 13.08
C PHE A 112 7.08 -7.52 13.66
N SER A 113 8.41 -7.42 13.54
CA SER A 113 9.35 -8.41 14.08
C SER A 113 9.33 -8.46 15.61
N SER A 114 8.97 -7.35 16.28
CA SER A 114 8.78 -7.27 17.73
C SER A 114 7.36 -7.60 18.19
N PHE A 115 6.41 -7.81 17.27
CA PHE A 115 5.01 -8.04 17.60
C PHE A 115 4.76 -9.49 18.04
N ILE A 116 4.34 -9.68 19.30
CA ILE A 116 4.05 -10.99 19.88
C ILE A 116 2.54 -11.24 19.84
N VAL A 117 2.13 -12.38 19.30
CA VAL A 117 0.72 -12.81 19.31
C VAL A 117 0.34 -13.20 20.74
N PRO A 118 -0.61 -12.50 21.40
CA PRO A 118 -0.86 -12.69 22.83
C PRO A 118 -1.36 -14.09 23.23
N HIS A 119 -1.80 -14.91 22.27
CA HIS A 119 -2.43 -16.23 22.49
C HIS A 119 -1.65 -17.40 21.88
N LYS A 120 -0.58 -17.15 21.11
CA LYS A 120 0.32 -18.17 20.56
C LYS A 120 1.71 -17.58 20.43
N GLN A 121 2.47 -17.64 21.51
CA GLN A 121 3.83 -17.08 21.56
C GLN A 121 4.81 -17.78 20.60
N GLU A 122 4.49 -19.01 20.16
CA GLU A 122 5.33 -19.79 19.23
C GLU A 122 5.01 -19.58 17.75
N GLU A 123 3.83 -19.03 17.40
CA GLU A 123 3.47 -18.77 16.00
C GLU A 123 3.84 -17.34 15.59
N LYS A 124 4.85 -17.23 14.73
CA LYS A 124 5.23 -15.95 14.11
C LYS A 124 4.31 -15.65 12.94
N LEU A 125 3.68 -14.48 12.99
CA LEU A 125 2.99 -13.93 11.83
C LEU A 125 4.01 -13.72 10.70
N LYS A 126 3.55 -13.80 9.46
CA LYS A 126 4.37 -13.61 8.27
C LYS A 126 3.90 -12.35 7.56
N LEU A 127 4.83 -11.45 7.29
CA LEU A 127 4.59 -10.23 6.51
C LEU A 127 5.28 -10.37 5.15
N ARG A 128 4.66 -9.84 4.10
CA ARG A 128 5.27 -9.69 2.78
C ARG A 128 4.95 -8.29 2.31
N ILE A 129 5.98 -7.54 1.94
CA ILE A 129 5.83 -6.17 1.44
C ILE A 129 6.28 -6.16 -0.02
N GLY A 130 5.38 -5.73 -0.90
CA GLY A 130 5.71 -5.30 -2.26
C GLY A 130 5.69 -3.79 -2.36
N ILE A 131 6.53 -3.19 -3.20
CA ILE A 131 6.56 -1.75 -3.47
C ILE A 131 6.76 -1.56 -4.98
N HIS A 132 5.95 -0.69 -5.57
CA HIS A 132 6.10 -0.28 -6.96
C HIS A 132 5.82 1.20 -7.14
N SER A 133 6.33 1.76 -8.23
CA SER A 133 6.21 3.17 -8.60
C SER A 133 5.68 3.26 -10.01
N GLY A 134 4.62 4.01 -10.19
CA GLY A 134 4.14 4.34 -11.52
C GLY A 134 3.03 5.36 -11.48
N SER A 135 2.57 5.74 -12.66
CA SER A 135 1.44 6.64 -12.84
C SER A 135 0.13 5.96 -12.42
N CYS A 136 -0.75 6.68 -11.74
CA CYS A 136 -2.10 6.21 -11.48
C CYS A 136 -3.15 7.27 -11.80
N VAL A 137 -4.37 6.79 -11.99
CA VAL A 137 -5.55 7.64 -12.01
C VAL A 137 -6.21 7.57 -10.65
N ALA A 138 -6.50 8.73 -10.05
CA ALA A 138 -7.31 8.79 -8.85
C ALA A 138 -8.61 9.55 -9.12
N GLY A 139 -9.66 9.26 -8.36
CA GLY A 139 -10.86 10.06 -8.44
C GLY A 139 -11.88 9.79 -7.36
N VAL A 140 -12.79 10.74 -7.16
CA VAL A 140 -13.89 10.56 -6.20
C VAL A 140 -15.07 9.91 -6.90
N VAL A 141 -15.51 8.77 -6.38
CA VAL A 141 -16.63 7.97 -6.90
C VAL A 141 -17.76 7.95 -5.87
N GLY A 142 -18.99 8.20 -6.32
CA GLY A 142 -20.21 8.14 -5.50
C GLY A 142 -20.71 9.52 -5.06
N LEU A 143 -22.02 9.73 -5.17
CA LEU A 143 -22.68 11.01 -4.83
C LEU A 143 -23.07 11.07 -3.35
N THR A 144 -23.65 10.00 -2.81
CA THR A 144 -24.12 9.91 -1.42
C THR A 144 -23.01 9.54 -0.44
N MET A 145 -22.09 8.67 -0.86
CA MET A 145 -20.92 8.24 -0.08
C MET A 145 -19.68 8.38 -0.97
N PRO A 146 -19.10 9.58 -1.08
CA PRO A 146 -17.93 9.81 -1.91
C PRO A 146 -16.74 9.00 -1.40
N ARG A 147 -16.09 8.29 -2.30
CA ARG A 147 -14.90 7.47 -2.03
C ARG A 147 -13.80 7.90 -2.96
N TYR A 148 -12.62 8.19 -2.41
CA TYR A 148 -11.44 8.36 -3.26
C TYR A 148 -11.04 6.97 -3.76
N CYS A 149 -10.85 6.81 -5.06
CA CYS A 149 -10.57 5.53 -5.69
C CYS A 149 -9.31 5.65 -6.53
N LEU A 150 -8.47 4.63 -6.48
CA LEU A 150 -7.25 4.51 -7.27
C LEU A 150 -7.42 3.45 -8.35
N PHE A 151 -6.97 3.79 -9.54
CA PHE A 151 -7.05 3.00 -10.74
C PHE A 151 -5.72 3.05 -11.49
N GLY A 152 -5.44 1.99 -12.23
CA GLY A 152 -4.25 1.88 -13.07
C GLY A 152 -3.50 0.58 -12.83
N ASP A 153 -2.56 0.30 -13.73
CA ASP A 153 -1.76 -0.92 -13.67
C ASP A 153 -0.75 -0.91 -12.53
N THR A 154 -0.35 0.26 -12.03
CA THR A 154 0.52 0.43 -10.86
C THR A 154 0.00 -0.36 -9.65
N VAL A 155 -1.31 -0.35 -9.41
CA VAL A 155 -1.94 -1.11 -8.34
C VAL A 155 -1.81 -2.62 -8.56
N ASN A 156 -2.01 -3.08 -9.79
CA ASN A 156 -1.89 -4.50 -10.12
C ASN A 156 -0.42 -4.97 -10.00
N THR A 157 0.53 -4.16 -10.47
CA THR A 157 1.96 -4.45 -10.42
C THR A 157 2.47 -4.51 -9.00
N ALA A 158 2.08 -3.57 -8.14
CA ALA A 158 2.42 -3.62 -6.73
C ALA A 158 1.86 -4.85 -6.01
N SER A 159 0.59 -5.20 -6.27
CA SER A 159 0.03 -6.45 -5.76
C SER A 159 0.82 -7.68 -6.24
N ARG A 160 1.42 -7.65 -7.44
CA ARG A 160 2.29 -8.74 -7.90
C ARG A 160 3.65 -8.76 -7.19
N MET A 161 4.19 -7.59 -6.84
CA MET A 161 5.42 -7.49 -6.03
C MET A 161 5.22 -8.11 -4.64
N GLU A 162 4.07 -7.88 -4.00
CA GLU A 162 3.74 -8.53 -2.71
C GLU A 162 3.55 -10.03 -2.86
N SER A 163 2.67 -10.45 -3.78
CA SER A 163 2.23 -11.85 -3.82
C SER A 163 3.35 -12.80 -4.24
N ASN A 164 4.32 -12.32 -5.01
CA ASN A 164 5.52 -13.06 -5.37
C ASN A 164 6.71 -12.79 -4.45
N GLY A 165 6.57 -11.90 -3.47
CA GLY A 165 7.61 -11.54 -2.52
C GLY A 165 7.94 -12.66 -1.54
N LEU A 166 9.20 -12.70 -1.11
CA LEU A 166 9.62 -13.53 0.01
C LEU A 166 9.08 -12.99 1.33
N VAL A 167 8.75 -13.90 2.24
CA VAL A 167 8.31 -13.60 3.61
C VAL A 167 9.41 -12.82 4.35
N LEU A 168 8.98 -11.83 5.13
CA LEU A 168 9.82 -10.92 5.92
C LEU A 168 10.85 -10.15 5.09
N LYS A 169 10.55 -9.90 3.81
CA LYS A 169 11.37 -9.09 2.92
C LYS A 169 10.52 -8.09 2.16
N ILE A 170 11.14 -6.94 1.87
CA ILE A 170 10.57 -5.88 1.05
C ILE A 170 11.04 -6.10 -0.38
N HIS A 171 10.09 -6.18 -1.32
CA HIS A 171 10.38 -6.31 -2.75
C HIS A 171 10.02 -5.03 -3.47
N VAL A 172 10.95 -4.53 -4.27
CA VAL A 172 10.78 -3.32 -5.07
C VAL A 172 10.76 -3.67 -6.56
N SER A 173 9.87 -3.04 -7.31
CA SER A 173 9.89 -3.11 -8.78
C SER A 173 11.10 -2.37 -9.36
N PRO A 174 11.51 -2.63 -10.62
CA PRO A 174 12.60 -1.90 -11.28
C PRO A 174 12.41 -0.38 -11.30
N GLU A 175 11.19 0.10 -11.54
CA GLU A 175 10.88 1.53 -11.59
C GLU A 175 11.13 2.18 -10.22
N CYS A 176 10.65 1.55 -9.16
CA CYS A 176 10.89 1.94 -7.77
C CYS A 176 12.38 1.96 -7.40
N ARG A 177 13.10 0.92 -7.81
CA ARG A 177 14.55 0.81 -7.58
C ARG A 177 15.27 2.03 -8.14
N GLN A 178 14.97 2.44 -9.37
CA GLN A 178 15.63 3.60 -9.99
C GLN A 178 15.45 4.87 -9.15
N VAL A 179 14.23 5.13 -8.66
CA VAL A 179 13.97 6.31 -7.82
C VAL A 179 14.72 6.24 -6.49
N LEU A 180 14.77 5.06 -5.87
CA LEU A 180 15.49 4.87 -4.61
C LEU A 180 17.01 5.00 -4.79
N GLU A 181 17.55 4.57 -5.92
CA GLU A 181 18.95 4.79 -6.29
C GLU A 181 19.25 6.28 -6.48
N GLU A 182 18.35 7.03 -7.11
CA GLU A 182 18.46 8.49 -7.27
C GLU A 182 18.39 9.24 -5.92
N LEU A 183 17.52 8.79 -5.00
CA LEU A 183 17.42 9.37 -3.66
C LEU A 183 18.64 9.06 -2.78
N GLY A 184 19.24 7.87 -2.96
CA GLY A 184 20.33 7.37 -2.13
C GLY A 184 19.87 6.89 -0.74
N GLY A 185 20.78 6.22 -0.01
CA GLY A 185 20.53 5.75 1.36
C GLY A 185 19.86 4.37 1.49
N TYR A 186 19.59 3.69 0.37
CA TYR A 186 18.99 2.35 0.35
C TYR A 186 19.97 1.32 -0.23
N ASN A 187 20.09 0.16 0.43
CA ASN A 187 20.85 -0.96 -0.10
C ASN A 187 19.91 -1.96 -0.77
N LEU A 188 19.94 -2.01 -2.11
CA LEU A 188 19.07 -2.86 -2.91
C LEU A 188 19.88 -4.01 -3.52
N VAL A 189 19.38 -5.24 -3.34
CA VAL A 189 20.00 -6.45 -3.88
C VAL A 189 19.05 -7.09 -4.87
N GLU A 190 19.58 -7.46 -6.04
CA GLU A 190 18.80 -8.14 -7.06
C GLU A 190 18.40 -9.54 -6.60
N ARG A 191 17.11 -9.88 -6.75
CA ARG A 191 16.56 -11.20 -6.42
C ARG A 191 16.79 -12.23 -7.54
N GLY A 192 16.90 -11.76 -8.79
CA GLY A 192 16.81 -12.56 -10.01
C GLY A 192 15.39 -12.62 -10.58
N LEU A 193 15.20 -13.46 -11.60
CA LEU A 193 13.94 -13.57 -12.33
C LEU A 193 12.82 -14.18 -11.45
N VAL A 194 11.62 -13.62 -11.57
CA VAL A 194 10.42 -14.06 -10.83
C VAL A 194 9.36 -14.49 -11.84
N ALA A 195 8.87 -15.73 -11.71
CA ALA A 195 7.82 -16.23 -12.57
C ALA A 195 6.49 -15.47 -12.32
N MET A 196 5.86 -15.00 -13.39
CA MET A 196 4.55 -14.34 -13.31
C MET A 196 3.44 -15.28 -13.81
N LYS A 197 2.29 -15.25 -13.11
CA LYS A 197 1.10 -15.96 -13.54
C LYS A 197 0.56 -15.32 -14.81
N VAL A 198 0.64 -16.07 -15.91
CA VAL A 198 0.05 -15.73 -17.21
C VAL A 198 -1.02 -16.76 -17.56
N TRP A 199 -1.93 -16.38 -18.45
CA TRP A 199 -2.94 -17.28 -19.00
C TRP A 199 -2.71 -17.35 -20.51
N HIS A 200 -2.80 -18.56 -21.07
CA HIS A 200 -2.81 -18.77 -22.51
C HIS A 200 -4.26 -18.99 -22.94
N LEU A 201 -4.65 -18.37 -24.06
CA LEU A 201 -5.93 -18.62 -24.72
C LEU A 201 -5.67 -19.60 -25.87
N PHE A 202 -6.50 -20.63 -25.97
CA PHE A 202 -6.63 -21.48 -27.16
C PHE A 202 -7.94 -21.15 -27.87
#